data_AF-K6YL17-F1
#
_entry.id   AF-K6YL17-F1
#
_cell.length_a   1.000
_cell.length_b   1.000
_cell.length_c   1.000
_cell.angle_alpha   90.00
_cell.angle_beta   90.00
_cell.angle_gamma   90.00
#
_symmetry.space_group_name_H-M   'P 1'
#
loop_
_entity.id
_entity.type
_entity.pdbx_description
1 polymer ?
#
loop_
_entity_poly.entity_id
_entity_poly.type
_entity_poly.pdbx_seq_one_letter_code
_entity_poly.pdbx_strand_id
1 'polypeptide(L)'
;MKTLLGNTKYLFTLSMLTLAMGQSAIAATITFGGQAATDGSGKTSLNVNANNTINSLNDGFFVETFDKATAIGGLPLTQDESYNVAGLSNGCAINSPLDITTSDPSVLNVRKGSSKNIAAAPAGDSTCYAYTTPSTVGTDSYVDIDYTNFLANIGSTIPSLAGSSVNYLGFYWGSVDTYNSFEFYANDVLVNSITGAELLSQLNGTSGNQAADSSNVYVNIAFNASEAFNRLRVVSSGIAGEFDNIVVGLDKRDVPEPTSLAILGLGLLGLGVGKRFRK
;
A
#
# COMPACT_ATOMS: atom_id res chain seq x y z
N MET A 1 80.83 -12.41 -23.10
CA MET A 1 80.07 -13.25 -24.04
C MET A 1 78.59 -13.18 -23.67
N LYS A 2 77.77 -12.62 -24.57
CA LYS A 2 76.35 -12.89 -24.87
C LYS A 2 75.37 -13.26 -23.74
N THR A 3 74.36 -12.38 -23.57
CA THR A 3 72.90 -12.63 -23.44
C THR A 3 72.41 -13.86 -22.64
N LEU A 4 71.42 -13.74 -21.75
CA LEU A 4 70.02 -13.60 -22.15
C LEU A 4 69.14 -12.94 -21.07
N LEU A 5 68.20 -12.14 -21.55
CA LEU A 5 67.09 -11.51 -20.83
C LEU A 5 66.09 -12.53 -20.29
N GLY A 6 65.49 -12.21 -19.14
CA GLY A 6 64.25 -12.82 -18.65
C GLY A 6 63.39 -11.75 -17.95
N ASN A 7 62.72 -10.92 -18.75
CA ASN A 7 61.74 -9.93 -18.28
C ASN A 7 60.41 -10.66 -18.03
N THR A 8 60.11 -11.02 -16.79
CA THR A 8 58.78 -11.56 -16.45
C THR A 8 57.90 -10.43 -15.94
N LYS A 9 57.18 -9.77 -16.87
CA LYS A 9 56.07 -8.87 -16.52
C LYS A 9 54.89 -9.75 -16.10
N TYR A 10 54.57 -9.78 -14.82
CA TYR A 10 53.32 -10.33 -14.33
C TYR A 10 52.18 -9.37 -14.69
N LEU A 11 51.54 -9.60 -15.83
CA LEU A 11 50.24 -9.01 -16.13
C LEU A 11 49.19 -9.81 -15.36
N PHE A 12 48.75 -9.29 -14.22
CA PHE A 12 47.52 -9.75 -13.58
C PHE A 12 46.34 -9.24 -14.42
N THR A 13 45.83 -10.08 -15.31
CA THR A 13 44.56 -9.83 -15.99
C THR A 13 43.45 -10.10 -14.98
N LEU A 14 42.91 -9.05 -14.37
CA LEU A 14 41.74 -9.13 -13.52
C LEU A 14 40.53 -9.37 -14.45
N SER A 15 40.20 -10.63 -14.69
CA SER A 15 38.93 -11.01 -15.33
C SER A 15 37.79 -10.59 -14.40
N MET A 16 37.17 -9.44 -14.69
CA MET A 16 35.88 -9.07 -14.10
C MET A 16 34.86 -10.11 -14.57
N LEU A 17 34.48 -11.01 -13.67
CA LEU A 17 33.30 -11.84 -13.85
C LEU A 17 32.10 -10.93 -13.61
N THR A 18 31.54 -10.36 -14.67
CA THR A 18 30.23 -9.70 -14.60
C THR A 18 29.19 -10.77 -14.35
N LEU A 19 28.81 -10.98 -13.08
CA LEU A 19 27.56 -11.63 -12.76
C LEU A 19 26.44 -10.70 -13.22
N ALA A 20 25.89 -10.96 -14.40
CA ALA A 20 24.58 -10.48 -14.75
C ALA A 20 23.57 -11.18 -13.82
N MET A 21 23.35 -10.61 -12.63
CA MET A 21 22.19 -10.96 -11.84
C MET A 21 20.99 -10.45 -12.64
N GLY A 22 20.26 -11.37 -13.27
CA GLY A 22 18.93 -11.08 -13.76
C GLY A 22 18.08 -10.73 -12.54
N GLN A 23 17.92 -9.45 -12.25
CA GLN A 23 16.86 -8.99 -11.38
C GLN A 23 15.57 -9.26 -12.14
N SER A 24 14.85 -10.32 -11.79
CA SER A 24 13.41 -10.32 -12.01
C SER A 24 12.89 -9.14 -11.18
N ALA A 25 12.59 -8.01 -11.84
CA ALA A 25 11.91 -6.90 -11.20
C ALA A 25 10.57 -7.45 -10.70
N ILE A 26 10.45 -7.65 -9.38
CA ILE A 26 9.14 -7.90 -8.77
C ILE A 26 8.41 -6.56 -8.84
N ALA A 27 7.25 -6.55 -9.52
CA ALA A 27 6.54 -5.31 -9.83
C ALA A 27 6.12 -4.52 -8.57
N ALA A 28 5.80 -5.23 -7.50
CA ALA A 28 5.63 -4.66 -6.17
C ALA A 28 5.98 -5.67 -5.08
N THR A 29 6.56 -5.20 -3.99
CA THR A 29 6.83 -6.00 -2.80
C THR A 29 5.62 -5.96 -1.89
N ILE A 30 5.05 -7.13 -1.60
CA ILE A 30 3.94 -7.26 -0.65
C ILE A 30 4.47 -7.73 0.70
N THR A 31 4.12 -7.01 1.76
CA THR A 31 4.44 -7.36 3.14
C THR A 31 3.21 -7.25 4.03
N PHE A 32 3.27 -7.94 5.18
CA PHE A 32 2.19 -7.94 6.15
C PHE A 32 2.67 -7.36 7.46
N GLY A 33 1.78 -6.64 8.13
CA GLY A 33 2.05 -5.98 9.40
C GLY A 33 1.72 -4.50 9.35
N GLY A 34 1.53 -3.93 10.52
CA GLY A 34 1.15 -2.54 10.71
C GLY A 34 1.22 -2.22 12.20
N GLN A 35 0.47 -1.23 12.63
CA GLN A 35 0.28 -0.91 14.05
C GLN A 35 -1.18 -1.01 14.43
N ALA A 36 -1.44 -1.16 15.73
CA ALA A 36 -2.81 -1.05 16.25
C ALA A 36 -3.30 0.39 16.09
N ALA A 37 -4.50 0.54 15.54
CA ALA A 37 -5.14 1.84 15.42
C ALA A 37 -5.73 2.27 16.77
N THR A 38 -5.54 3.54 17.15
CA THR A 38 -6.00 4.09 18.44
C THR A 38 -7.39 4.72 18.39
N ASP A 39 -7.99 4.81 17.20
CA ASP A 39 -9.36 5.30 16.97
C ASP A 39 -10.41 4.17 17.01
N GLY A 40 -9.98 2.91 17.08
CA GLY A 40 -10.85 1.75 17.14
C GLY A 40 -11.09 1.05 15.80
N SER A 41 -10.36 1.41 14.73
CA SER A 41 -10.42 0.81 13.39
C SER A 41 -9.53 -0.45 13.21
N GLY A 42 -9.09 -1.06 14.32
CA GLY A 42 -8.27 -2.26 14.31
C GLY A 42 -6.79 -2.00 13.99
N LYS A 43 -6.39 -2.03 12.71
CA LYS A 43 -4.97 -1.93 12.29
C LYS A 43 -4.77 -0.86 11.22
N THR A 44 -3.67 -0.12 11.32
CA THR A 44 -3.27 0.89 10.33
C THR A 44 -1.78 0.79 9.96
N SER A 45 -1.36 1.56 8.97
CA SER A 45 0.01 1.63 8.46
C SER A 45 0.97 2.24 9.47
N LEU A 46 2.22 1.75 9.48
CA LEU A 46 3.32 2.39 10.23
C LEU A 46 3.78 3.73 9.62
N ASN A 47 3.31 4.07 8.42
CA ASN A 47 3.64 5.31 7.73
C ASN A 47 2.75 6.50 8.12
N VAL A 48 1.74 6.28 8.96
CA VAL A 48 0.82 7.32 9.45
C VAL A 48 0.72 7.25 10.97
N ASN A 49 0.08 8.24 11.59
CA ASN A 49 -0.16 8.21 13.03
C ASN A 49 -1.15 7.09 13.36
N ALA A 50 -1.02 6.48 14.55
CA ALA A 50 -1.88 5.37 14.97
C ALA A 50 -3.37 5.72 15.04
N ASN A 51 -3.75 6.99 15.08
CA ASN A 51 -5.14 7.46 15.02
C ASN A 51 -5.62 7.76 13.59
N ASN A 52 -4.99 7.17 12.56
CA ASN A 52 -5.30 7.39 11.15
C ASN A 52 -5.24 8.86 10.70
N THR A 53 -4.31 9.62 11.26
CA THR A 53 -4.01 10.99 10.83
C THR A 53 -2.61 11.10 10.25
N ILE A 54 -2.36 12.18 9.52
CA ILE A 54 -1.04 12.57 9.03
C ILE A 54 -0.58 13.84 9.74
N ASN A 55 0.73 14.03 9.88
CA ASN A 55 1.28 15.22 10.53
C ASN A 55 1.30 16.41 9.57
N SER A 56 1.60 16.14 8.30
CA SER A 56 1.57 17.13 7.24
C SER A 56 1.13 16.52 5.93
N LEU A 57 0.42 17.31 5.13
CA LEU A 57 0.20 17.01 3.72
C LEU A 57 1.52 16.82 2.94
N ASN A 58 2.61 17.47 3.37
CA ASN A 58 3.93 17.30 2.75
C ASN A 58 4.57 15.93 3.00
N ASP A 59 4.08 15.17 3.99
CA ASP A 59 4.57 13.81 4.26
C ASP A 59 4.22 12.86 3.08
N GLY A 60 3.32 13.27 2.19
CA GLY A 60 2.95 12.53 0.98
C GLY A 60 2.24 11.20 1.26
N PHE A 61 1.70 11.02 2.46
CA PHE A 61 0.78 9.95 2.81
C PHE A 61 -0.64 10.49 2.94
N PHE A 62 -1.63 9.69 2.55
CA PHE A 62 -3.05 10.02 2.58
C PHE A 62 -3.85 8.80 3.04
N VAL A 63 -4.94 9.03 3.76
CA VAL A 63 -5.67 8.00 4.49
C VAL A 63 -7.16 8.10 4.16
N GLU A 64 -7.79 6.94 3.96
CA GLU A 64 -9.24 6.74 3.88
C GLU A 64 -9.62 5.64 4.87
N THR A 65 -10.43 5.97 5.89
CA THR A 65 -10.92 5.01 6.92
C THR A 65 -12.43 4.87 6.89
N PHE A 66 -13.11 5.46 5.90
CA PHE A 66 -14.57 5.52 5.82
C PHE A 66 -15.26 6.21 7.02
N ASP A 67 -14.51 6.82 7.93
CA ASP A 67 -15.03 7.59 9.06
C ASP A 67 -15.03 9.09 8.74
N LYS A 68 -16.14 9.79 8.95
CA LYS A 68 -16.19 11.25 8.79
C LYS A 68 -15.15 11.98 9.66
N ALA A 69 -14.77 11.39 10.80
CA ALA A 69 -13.90 11.99 11.80
C ALA A 69 -12.41 12.04 11.39
N THR A 70 -11.98 11.17 10.47
CA THR A 70 -10.58 11.06 10.02
C THR A 70 -10.29 11.85 8.74
N ALA A 71 -11.27 12.61 8.24
CA ALA A 71 -11.15 13.40 7.02
C ALA A 71 -9.91 14.32 7.05
N ILE A 72 -9.08 14.25 6.01
CA ILE A 72 -7.83 15.00 5.95
C ILE A 72 -8.11 16.47 5.64
N GLY A 73 -7.88 17.34 6.64
CA GLY A 73 -7.98 18.78 6.47
C GLY A 73 -7.02 19.34 5.41
N GLY A 74 -7.49 20.31 4.62
CA GLY A 74 -6.69 20.98 3.59
C GLY A 74 -6.75 20.34 2.20
N LEU A 75 -7.39 19.18 2.05
CA LEU A 75 -7.81 18.64 0.76
C LEU A 75 -9.26 19.04 0.45
N PRO A 76 -9.67 19.06 -0.82
CA PRO A 76 -11.09 19.14 -1.18
C PRO A 76 -11.82 17.94 -0.57
N LEU A 77 -12.56 18.17 0.51
CA LEU A 77 -13.30 17.11 1.20
C LEU A 77 -14.62 16.87 0.47
N THR A 78 -14.83 15.63 0.03
CA THR A 78 -16.13 15.15 -0.43
C THR A 78 -16.55 14.06 0.54
N GLN A 79 -17.34 14.41 1.55
CA GLN A 79 -17.96 13.39 2.40
C GLN A 79 -19.08 12.73 1.59
N ASP A 80 -18.77 11.59 0.99
CA ASP A 80 -19.73 10.81 0.22
C ASP A 80 -20.37 9.73 1.09
N GLU A 81 -21.66 9.92 1.34
CA GLU A 81 -22.51 9.02 2.11
C GLU A 81 -23.37 8.12 1.22
N SER A 82 -23.21 8.18 -0.10
CA SER A 82 -24.05 7.45 -1.07
C SER A 82 -23.96 5.92 -0.91
N TYR A 83 -22.86 5.44 -0.31
CA TYR A 83 -22.60 4.02 -0.07
C TYR A 83 -22.97 3.57 1.36
N ASN A 84 -23.56 4.45 2.17
CA ASN A 84 -23.90 4.12 3.56
C ASN A 84 -25.09 3.15 3.63
N VAL A 85 -24.92 2.10 4.44
CA VAL A 85 -25.99 1.18 4.80
C VAL A 85 -26.96 1.83 5.80
N ALA A 86 -28.25 1.83 5.44
CA ALA A 86 -29.30 2.44 6.25
C ALA A 86 -29.29 1.90 7.71
N GLY A 87 -29.18 2.83 8.67
CA GLY A 87 -29.17 2.52 10.11
C GLY A 87 -27.88 1.91 10.65
N LEU A 88 -26.88 1.63 9.81
CA LEU A 88 -25.63 0.97 10.20
C LEU A 88 -24.36 1.83 9.97
N SER A 89 -24.50 3.03 9.41
CA SER A 89 -23.37 3.86 8.96
C SER A 89 -23.29 5.22 9.64
N ASN A 90 -23.75 5.30 10.91
CA ASN A 90 -23.66 6.55 11.65
C ASN A 90 -22.20 6.95 11.84
N GLY A 91 -21.83 8.13 11.32
CA GLY A 91 -20.47 8.64 11.33
C GLY A 91 -19.60 8.17 10.15
N CYS A 92 -20.14 7.40 9.20
CA CYS A 92 -19.39 6.90 8.05
C CYS A 92 -19.55 7.80 6.82
N ALA A 93 -18.48 7.92 6.04
CA ALA A 93 -18.47 8.49 4.70
C ALA A 93 -17.14 8.12 4.04
N ILE A 94 -17.13 7.96 2.71
CA ILE A 94 -15.88 8.11 1.96
C ILE A 94 -15.49 9.57 2.11
N ASN A 95 -14.29 9.85 2.62
CA ASN A 95 -13.89 11.20 3.03
C ASN A 95 -12.69 11.75 2.25
N SER A 96 -12.16 10.96 1.33
CA SER A 96 -11.07 11.31 0.43
C SER A 96 -11.60 11.78 -0.94
N PRO A 97 -10.85 12.63 -1.67
CA PRO A 97 -11.21 13.09 -3.02
C PRO A 97 -10.95 11.98 -4.07
N LEU A 98 -11.53 10.81 -3.87
CA LEU A 98 -11.36 9.62 -4.70
C LEU A 98 -12.56 9.45 -5.61
N ASP A 99 -12.30 9.06 -6.85
CA ASP A 99 -13.37 8.68 -7.76
C ASP A 99 -13.67 7.19 -7.58
N ILE A 100 -14.94 6.89 -7.35
CA ILE A 100 -15.43 5.54 -7.12
C ILE A 100 -16.27 5.10 -8.31
N THR A 101 -15.95 3.95 -8.87
CA THR A 101 -16.76 3.28 -9.90
C THR A 101 -17.05 1.86 -9.48
N THR A 102 -18.32 1.44 -9.52
CA THR A 102 -18.71 0.08 -9.16
C THR A 102 -19.24 -0.68 -10.39
N SER A 103 -19.06 -2.01 -10.40
CA SER A 103 -19.64 -2.85 -11.46
C SER A 103 -21.16 -2.92 -11.41
N ASP A 104 -21.75 -2.63 -10.24
CA ASP A 104 -23.19 -2.47 -10.01
C ASP A 104 -23.42 -1.54 -8.79
N PRO A 105 -24.50 -0.75 -8.73
CA PRO A 105 -24.75 0.19 -7.63
C PRO A 105 -24.81 -0.42 -6.22
N SER A 106 -25.07 -1.72 -6.11
CA SER A 106 -25.19 -2.43 -4.82
C SER A 106 -23.86 -2.99 -4.29
N VAL A 107 -22.78 -2.87 -5.06
CA VAL A 107 -21.53 -3.62 -4.82
C VAL A 107 -20.69 -3.03 -3.69
N LEU A 108 -20.57 -1.70 -3.64
CA LEU A 108 -19.86 -1.01 -2.56
C LEU A 108 -20.82 -0.59 -1.46
N ASN A 109 -20.45 -0.90 -0.23
CA ASN A 109 -21.21 -0.50 0.95
C ASN A 109 -20.25 -0.11 2.08
N VAL A 110 -20.64 0.89 2.88
CA VAL A 110 -19.88 1.37 4.04
C VAL A 110 -20.76 1.23 5.29
N ARG A 111 -20.23 0.65 6.37
CA ARG A 111 -21.01 0.38 7.60
C ARG A 111 -20.15 0.23 8.85
N LYS A 112 -20.82 0.08 9.99
CA LYS A 112 -20.26 -0.39 11.27
C LYS A 112 -20.73 -1.80 11.64
N GLY A 113 -19.90 -2.51 12.39
CA GLY A 113 -20.20 -3.83 12.96
C GLY A 113 -20.44 -4.93 11.93
N SER A 114 -20.81 -6.12 12.40
CA SER A 114 -21.01 -7.30 11.55
C SER A 114 -22.48 -7.67 11.42
N SER A 115 -22.87 -8.22 10.26
CA SER A 115 -24.18 -8.89 10.08
C SER A 115 -23.96 -10.22 9.39
N LYS A 116 -24.56 -11.27 9.96
CA LYS A 116 -24.46 -12.62 9.41
C LYS A 116 -24.90 -12.64 7.95
N ASN A 117 -24.10 -13.28 7.10
CA ASN A 117 -24.33 -13.41 5.65
C ASN A 117 -24.46 -12.06 4.92
N ILE A 118 -23.81 -11.00 5.42
CA ILE A 118 -23.76 -9.70 4.74
C ILE A 118 -22.34 -9.13 4.76
N ALA A 119 -21.75 -8.98 5.93
CA ALA A 119 -20.40 -8.44 6.10
C ALA A 119 -19.90 -8.71 7.52
N ALA A 120 -18.58 -8.85 7.69
CA ALA A 120 -17.92 -8.89 8.97
C ALA A 120 -16.96 -7.70 9.12
N ALA A 121 -17.13 -6.91 10.19
CA ALA A 121 -16.14 -5.89 10.52
C ALA A 121 -14.75 -6.56 10.65
N PRO A 122 -13.69 -5.97 10.09
CA PRO A 122 -12.33 -6.44 10.32
C PRO A 122 -12.06 -6.66 11.82
N ALA A 123 -11.25 -7.66 12.17
CA ALA A 123 -11.08 -8.02 13.58
C ALA A 123 -10.62 -6.81 14.43
N GLY A 124 -11.35 -6.51 15.50
CA GLY A 124 -11.06 -5.39 16.39
C GLY A 124 -11.49 -4.01 15.88
N ASP A 125 -12.12 -3.94 14.71
CA ASP A 125 -12.72 -2.74 14.17
C ASP A 125 -14.11 -2.48 14.77
N SER A 126 -14.29 -1.29 15.33
CA SER A 126 -15.54 -0.77 15.91
C SER A 126 -16.00 0.53 15.25
N THR A 127 -15.30 0.96 14.20
CA THR A 127 -15.52 2.15 13.39
C THR A 127 -16.21 1.77 12.08
N CYS A 128 -16.10 2.61 11.07
CA CYS A 128 -16.63 2.37 9.73
C CYS A 128 -15.64 1.56 8.90
N TYR A 129 -16.14 0.69 8.04
CA TYR A 129 -15.33 -0.02 7.04
C TYR A 129 -16.15 -0.16 5.74
N ALA A 130 -15.44 -0.37 4.63
CA ALA A 130 -16.04 -0.70 3.36
C ALA A 130 -16.08 -2.20 3.14
N TYR A 131 -17.09 -2.66 2.40
CA TYR A 131 -17.15 -4.04 1.94
C TYR A 131 -17.73 -4.13 0.54
N THR A 132 -17.21 -5.10 -0.21
CA THR A 132 -17.63 -5.43 -1.57
C THR A 132 -18.48 -6.68 -1.56
N THR A 133 -19.70 -6.62 -2.09
CA THR A 133 -20.57 -7.78 -2.31
C THR A 133 -20.90 -7.95 -3.78
N PRO A 134 -20.92 -9.19 -4.31
CA PRO A 134 -21.31 -9.42 -5.69
C PRO A 134 -22.79 -9.16 -5.92
N SER A 135 -23.11 -8.59 -7.09
CA SER A 135 -24.51 -8.48 -7.54
C SER A 135 -25.12 -9.86 -7.82
N THR A 136 -24.29 -10.85 -8.16
CA THR A 136 -24.66 -12.26 -8.32
C THR A 136 -23.58 -13.14 -7.68
N VAL A 137 -23.95 -13.93 -6.65
CA VAL A 137 -23.03 -14.85 -5.97
C VAL A 137 -22.39 -15.82 -6.97
N GLY A 138 -21.06 -15.96 -6.88
CA GLY A 138 -20.25 -16.77 -7.79
C GLY A 138 -19.80 -16.03 -9.06
N THR A 139 -20.23 -14.79 -9.26
CA THR A 139 -19.78 -13.90 -10.34
C THR A 139 -19.01 -12.73 -9.74
N ASP A 140 -17.84 -12.44 -10.28
CA ASP A 140 -17.03 -11.31 -9.82
C ASP A 140 -17.78 -9.99 -10.01
N SER A 141 -17.84 -9.22 -8.93
CA SER A 141 -18.17 -7.80 -8.95
C SER A 141 -17.01 -7.02 -8.37
N TYR A 142 -16.89 -5.75 -8.74
CA TYR A 142 -15.75 -4.95 -8.37
C TYR A 142 -16.09 -3.51 -8.00
N VAL A 143 -15.20 -2.93 -7.21
CA VAL A 143 -15.13 -1.51 -6.90
C VAL A 143 -13.78 -1.00 -7.36
N ASP A 144 -13.79 0.00 -8.24
CA ASP A 144 -12.62 0.76 -8.64
C ASP A 144 -12.54 2.03 -7.80
N ILE A 145 -11.38 2.23 -7.17
CA ILE A 145 -10.95 3.46 -6.51
C ILE A 145 -9.88 4.09 -7.41
N ASP A 146 -10.24 5.17 -8.10
CA ASP A 146 -9.38 5.86 -9.06
C ASP A 146 -8.75 7.10 -8.45
N TYR A 147 -7.41 7.13 -8.47
CA TYR A 147 -6.57 8.19 -7.93
C TYR A 147 -6.20 9.23 -8.98
N THR A 148 -6.60 9.08 -10.25
CA THR A 148 -6.17 9.93 -11.37
C THR A 148 -6.47 11.40 -11.12
N ASN A 149 -7.71 11.74 -10.74
CA ASN A 149 -8.07 13.13 -10.45
C ASN A 149 -7.38 13.65 -9.19
N PHE A 150 -7.24 12.83 -8.15
CA PHE A 150 -6.48 13.18 -6.96
C PHE A 150 -5.03 13.55 -7.31
N LEU A 151 -4.32 12.69 -8.04
CA LEU A 151 -2.93 12.88 -8.46
C LEU A 151 -2.76 14.08 -9.38
N ALA A 152 -3.72 14.34 -10.28
CA ALA A 152 -3.69 15.49 -11.17
C ALA A 152 -3.81 16.83 -10.40
N ASN A 153 -4.53 16.84 -9.27
CA ASN A 153 -4.85 18.06 -8.55
C ASN A 153 -3.99 18.30 -7.29
N ILE A 154 -3.31 17.27 -6.77
CA ILE A 154 -2.58 17.39 -5.50
C ILE A 154 -1.49 18.46 -5.54
N GLY A 155 -0.87 18.70 -6.70
CA GLY A 155 0.13 19.75 -6.91
C GLY A 155 -0.39 21.17 -6.71
N SER A 156 -1.70 21.40 -6.85
CA SER A 156 -2.33 22.71 -6.59
C SER A 156 -2.41 23.02 -5.09
N THR A 157 -2.53 21.98 -4.25
CA THR A 157 -2.53 22.10 -2.78
C THR A 157 -1.13 22.02 -2.22
N ILE A 158 -0.30 21.13 -2.78
CA ILE A 158 1.03 20.75 -2.28
C ILE A 158 2.00 20.76 -3.45
N PRO A 159 2.65 21.90 -3.77
CA PRO A 159 3.47 22.03 -4.98
C PRO A 159 4.61 21.00 -5.11
N SER A 160 5.18 20.53 -4.00
CA SER A 160 6.22 19.49 -3.99
C SER A 160 5.74 18.12 -4.51
N LEU A 161 4.43 17.85 -4.42
CA LEU A 161 3.82 16.59 -4.86
C LEU A 161 3.23 16.70 -6.28
N ALA A 162 3.47 17.80 -7.00
CA ALA A 162 2.97 17.95 -8.37
C ALA A 162 3.50 16.86 -9.31
N GLY A 163 2.59 16.17 -9.99
CA GLY A 163 2.91 15.07 -10.92
C GLY A 163 3.50 13.85 -10.22
N SER A 164 3.08 13.58 -8.97
CA SER A 164 3.41 12.34 -8.28
C SER A 164 2.61 11.17 -8.83
N SER A 165 3.05 9.95 -8.50
CA SER A 165 2.31 8.70 -8.68
C SER A 165 2.21 7.93 -7.36
N VAL A 166 1.24 7.02 -7.23
CA VAL A 166 1.14 6.17 -6.04
C VAL A 166 2.15 5.04 -6.15
N ASN A 167 3.10 4.98 -5.21
CA ASN A 167 4.10 3.91 -5.14
C ASN A 167 4.02 3.10 -3.82
N TYR A 168 3.05 3.42 -2.98
CA TYR A 168 2.74 2.65 -1.78
C TYR A 168 1.23 2.62 -1.59
N LEU A 169 0.70 1.44 -1.28
CA LEU A 169 -0.64 1.28 -0.77
C LEU A 169 -0.61 0.33 0.43
N GLY A 170 -1.27 0.71 1.51
CA GLY A 170 -1.59 -0.17 2.62
C GLY A 170 -3.09 -0.18 2.88
N PHE A 171 -3.60 -1.27 3.44
CA PHE A 171 -5.00 -1.38 3.86
C PHE A 171 -5.16 -2.48 4.89
N TYR A 172 -6.18 -2.34 5.74
CA TYR A 172 -6.59 -3.40 6.64
C TYR A 172 -7.58 -4.31 5.94
N TRP A 173 -7.21 -5.57 5.72
CA TRP A 173 -8.09 -6.58 5.11
C TRP A 173 -8.67 -7.45 6.21
N GLY A 174 -9.99 -7.41 6.37
CA GLY A 174 -10.73 -8.19 7.35
C GLY A 174 -11.36 -9.45 6.76
N SER A 175 -11.59 -10.45 7.61
CA SER A 175 -12.35 -11.68 7.29
C SER A 175 -12.00 -12.29 5.92
N VAL A 176 -10.71 -12.30 5.56
CA VAL A 176 -10.25 -12.59 4.19
C VAL A 176 -10.85 -13.91 3.67
N ASP A 177 -11.50 -13.86 2.51
CA ASP A 177 -12.00 -15.03 1.80
C ASP A 177 -11.23 -15.33 0.52
N THR A 178 -11.21 -16.60 0.14
CA THR A 178 -10.51 -17.09 -1.07
C THR A 178 -11.05 -16.54 -2.40
N TYR A 179 -12.26 -15.98 -2.39
CA TYR A 179 -12.92 -15.38 -3.56
C TYR A 179 -12.80 -13.85 -3.62
N ASN A 180 -11.93 -13.25 -2.80
CA ASN A 180 -11.63 -11.83 -2.84
C ASN A 180 -10.25 -11.56 -3.46
N SER A 181 -10.09 -10.43 -4.14
CA SER A 181 -8.78 -9.94 -4.59
C SER A 181 -8.67 -8.42 -4.52
N PHE A 182 -7.44 -7.95 -4.40
CA PHE A 182 -7.05 -6.55 -4.59
C PHE A 182 -6.12 -6.48 -5.80
N GLU A 183 -6.49 -5.69 -6.77
CA GLU A 183 -5.82 -5.58 -8.07
C GLU A 183 -5.39 -4.14 -8.31
N PHE A 184 -4.18 -3.96 -8.83
CA PHE A 184 -3.55 -2.65 -8.97
C PHE A 184 -3.30 -2.37 -10.45
N TYR A 185 -3.89 -1.29 -10.95
CA TYR A 185 -3.85 -0.95 -12.36
C TYR A 185 -3.13 0.37 -12.62
N ALA A 186 -2.30 0.37 -13.66
CA ALA A 186 -1.80 1.57 -14.32
C ALA A 186 -2.63 1.79 -15.58
N ASN A 187 -3.60 2.68 -15.51
CA ASN A 187 -4.68 2.82 -16.47
C ASN A 187 -5.43 1.49 -16.60
N ASP A 188 -5.44 0.86 -17.77
CA ASP A 188 -6.11 -0.42 -18.00
C ASP A 188 -5.17 -1.64 -17.94
N VAL A 189 -3.92 -1.44 -17.53
CA VAL A 189 -2.93 -2.51 -17.40
C VAL A 189 -2.83 -2.96 -15.95
N LEU A 190 -3.10 -4.24 -15.68
CA LEU A 190 -2.87 -4.85 -14.38
C LEU A 190 -1.36 -4.89 -14.10
N VAL A 191 -0.93 -4.19 -13.05
CA VAL A 191 0.46 -4.10 -12.60
C VAL A 191 0.76 -5.19 -11.59
N ASN A 192 -0.13 -5.41 -10.63
CA ASN A 192 0.01 -6.44 -9.61
C ASN A 192 -1.35 -6.80 -9.00
N SER A 193 -1.41 -7.89 -8.24
CA SER A 193 -2.59 -8.30 -7.47
C SER A 193 -2.20 -9.10 -6.24
N ILE A 194 -3.08 -9.12 -5.25
CA ILE A 194 -3.07 -10.10 -4.17
C ILE A 194 -4.45 -10.71 -4.02
N THR A 195 -4.52 -12.04 -4.08
CA THR A 195 -5.76 -12.79 -3.84
C THR A 195 -5.86 -13.21 -2.38
N GLY A 196 -7.08 -13.39 -1.89
CA GLY A 196 -7.30 -13.94 -0.56
C GLY A 196 -6.74 -15.36 -0.42
N ALA A 197 -6.77 -16.16 -1.48
CA ALA A 197 -6.16 -17.50 -1.48
C ALA A 197 -4.63 -17.46 -1.25
N GLU A 198 -3.91 -16.56 -1.92
CA GLU A 198 -2.46 -16.37 -1.72
C GLU A 198 -2.14 -15.89 -0.30
N LEU A 199 -2.87 -14.88 0.18
CA LEU A 199 -2.70 -14.33 1.52
C LEU A 199 -2.93 -15.40 2.60
N LEU A 200 -4.04 -16.11 2.54
CA LEU A 200 -4.40 -17.17 3.50
C LEU A 200 -3.38 -18.31 3.45
N SER A 201 -2.91 -18.70 2.26
CA SER A 201 -1.86 -19.72 2.15
C SER A 201 -0.55 -19.26 2.78
N GLN A 202 -0.17 -17.99 2.63
CA GLN A 202 1.07 -17.45 3.18
C GLN A 202 1.02 -17.29 4.70
N LEU A 203 -0.15 -16.96 5.24
CA LEU A 203 -0.36 -16.71 6.67
C LEU A 203 -0.90 -17.92 7.43
N ASN A 204 -1.07 -19.08 6.77
CA ASN A 204 -1.76 -20.26 7.31
C ASN A 204 -3.15 -19.90 7.87
N GLY A 205 -3.87 -19.03 7.15
CA GLY A 205 -5.18 -18.53 7.50
C GLY A 205 -6.31 -19.48 7.10
N THR A 206 -7.51 -19.16 7.60
CA THR A 206 -8.76 -19.83 7.22
C THR A 206 -9.70 -18.82 6.59
N SER A 207 -10.27 -19.15 5.43
CA SER A 207 -11.24 -18.31 4.71
C SER A 207 -12.36 -17.85 5.63
N GLY A 208 -12.64 -16.54 5.65
CA GLY A 208 -13.78 -15.96 6.37
C GLY A 208 -13.62 -15.95 7.90
N ASN A 209 -12.42 -16.20 8.44
CA ASN A 209 -12.21 -16.14 9.88
C ASN A 209 -12.23 -14.68 10.35
N GLN A 210 -13.21 -14.35 11.20
CA GLN A 210 -13.48 -12.98 11.65
C GLN A 210 -12.63 -12.51 12.84
N ALA A 211 -11.72 -13.34 13.35
CA ALA A 211 -10.97 -13.05 14.57
C ALA A 211 -9.45 -13.27 14.44
N ALA A 212 -9.03 -14.27 13.67
CA ALA A 212 -7.62 -14.63 13.58
C ALA A 212 -6.82 -13.61 12.75
N ASP A 213 -5.63 -13.23 13.23
CA ASP A 213 -4.71 -12.33 12.52
C ASP A 213 -4.27 -12.88 11.15
N SER A 214 -4.31 -14.20 10.98
CA SER A 214 -4.00 -14.88 9.71
C SER A 214 -5.06 -14.65 8.61
N SER A 215 -6.21 -14.08 8.97
CA SER A 215 -7.31 -13.69 8.06
C SER A 215 -7.78 -12.25 8.30
N ASN A 216 -7.08 -11.49 9.15
CA ASN A 216 -7.35 -10.10 9.48
C ASN A 216 -6.00 -9.37 9.60
N VAL A 217 -5.51 -8.83 8.49
CA VAL A 217 -4.11 -8.40 8.38
C VAL A 217 -4.00 -7.05 7.69
N TYR A 218 -3.07 -6.24 8.16
CA TYR A 218 -2.68 -5.03 7.43
C TYR A 218 -1.71 -5.41 6.32
N VAL A 219 -2.12 -5.19 5.08
CA VAL A 219 -1.33 -5.48 3.88
C VAL A 219 -0.62 -4.22 3.44
N ASN A 220 0.64 -4.33 3.04
CA ASN A 220 1.43 -3.24 2.49
C ASN A 220 1.95 -3.66 1.12
N ILE A 221 1.85 -2.77 0.15
CA ILE A 221 2.35 -2.97 -1.20
C ILE A 221 3.24 -1.79 -1.54
N ALA A 222 4.53 -2.06 -1.76
CA ALA A 222 5.51 -1.09 -2.22
C ALA A 222 5.84 -1.34 -3.69
N PHE A 223 5.51 -0.39 -4.56
CA PHE A 223 5.76 -0.47 -6.00
C PHE A 223 7.11 0.13 -6.34
N ASN A 224 7.77 -0.41 -7.37
CA ASN A 224 8.94 0.28 -7.92
C ASN A 224 8.50 1.58 -8.61
N ALA A 225 9.41 2.54 -8.71
CA ALA A 225 9.12 3.85 -9.30
C ALA A 225 8.64 3.77 -10.77
N SER A 226 9.00 2.72 -11.50
CA SER A 226 8.56 2.45 -12.88
C SER A 226 7.19 1.77 -12.99
N GLU A 227 6.58 1.37 -11.88
CA GLU A 227 5.39 0.50 -11.80
C GLU A 227 4.32 1.08 -10.88
N ALA A 228 4.26 2.41 -10.79
CA ALA A 228 3.21 3.09 -10.05
C ALA A 228 1.82 2.81 -10.66
N PHE A 229 0.80 2.78 -9.81
CA PHE A 229 -0.59 2.53 -10.20
C PHE A 229 -1.44 3.79 -9.97
N ASN A 230 -2.59 3.87 -10.63
CA ASN A 230 -3.57 4.94 -10.43
C ASN A 230 -4.98 4.42 -10.13
N ARG A 231 -5.22 3.11 -10.20
CA ARG A 231 -6.51 2.52 -9.85
C ARG A 231 -6.33 1.26 -9.00
N LEU A 232 -6.94 1.28 -7.82
CA LEU A 232 -7.15 0.09 -7.01
C LEU A 232 -8.50 -0.53 -7.40
N ARG A 233 -8.52 -1.83 -7.65
CA ARG A 233 -9.75 -2.60 -7.83
C ARG A 233 -9.89 -3.62 -6.71
N VAL A 234 -11.02 -3.59 -6.02
CA VAL A 234 -11.41 -4.61 -5.03
C VAL A 234 -12.44 -5.51 -5.68
N VAL A 235 -12.19 -6.82 -5.70
CA VAL A 235 -13.06 -7.82 -6.32
C VAL A 235 -13.60 -8.78 -5.27
N SER A 236 -14.87 -9.13 -5.40
CA SER A 236 -15.47 -10.26 -4.68
C SER A 236 -16.51 -10.97 -5.53
N SER A 237 -16.50 -12.31 -5.51
CA SER A 237 -17.62 -13.15 -5.98
C SER A 237 -18.44 -13.77 -4.85
N GLY A 238 -18.19 -13.39 -3.60
CA GLY A 238 -18.89 -13.88 -2.41
C GLY A 238 -19.11 -12.81 -1.33
N ILE A 239 -19.61 -13.23 -0.16
CA ILE A 239 -20.01 -12.33 0.93
C ILE A 239 -18.94 -12.38 2.04
N ALA A 240 -18.15 -11.34 2.25
CA ALA A 240 -17.92 -10.16 1.41
C ALA A 240 -16.41 -10.00 1.20
N GLY A 241 -15.95 -8.92 0.55
CA GLY A 241 -14.56 -8.49 0.65
C GLY A 241 -14.47 -7.25 1.52
N GLU A 242 -14.05 -7.39 2.78
CA GLU A 242 -14.02 -6.31 3.77
C GLU A 242 -12.66 -5.63 3.90
N PHE A 243 -12.66 -4.30 3.89
CA PHE A 243 -11.44 -3.50 3.98
C PHE A 243 -11.65 -2.13 4.63
N ASP A 244 -10.59 -1.66 5.28
CA ASP A 244 -10.55 -0.37 5.95
C ASP A 244 -9.12 0.21 5.96
N ASN A 245 -8.93 1.40 6.51
CA ASN A 245 -7.64 2.04 6.77
C ASN A 245 -6.70 2.03 5.55
N ILE A 246 -7.24 2.43 4.40
CA ILE A 246 -6.45 2.58 3.17
C ILE A 246 -5.47 3.72 3.39
N VAL A 247 -4.19 3.46 3.14
CA VAL A 247 -3.13 4.46 3.16
C VAL A 247 -2.41 4.44 1.83
N VAL A 248 -2.40 5.57 1.12
CA VAL A 248 -1.61 5.73 -0.11
C VAL A 248 -0.41 6.62 0.15
N GLY A 249 0.74 6.25 -0.44
CA GLY A 249 1.98 7.02 -0.40
C GLY A 249 2.41 7.42 -1.80
N LEU A 250 2.80 8.68 -1.95
CA LEU A 250 3.21 9.26 -3.22
C LEU A 250 4.73 9.22 -3.40
N ASP A 251 5.19 8.97 -4.62
CA ASP A 251 6.61 8.81 -4.96
C ASP A 251 7.48 10.05 -4.68
N LYS A 252 6.95 11.26 -4.83
CA LYS A 252 7.65 12.52 -4.53
C LYS A 252 7.55 12.97 -3.08
N ARG A 253 7.14 12.10 -2.17
CA ARG A 253 7.16 12.38 -0.73
C ARG A 253 8.58 12.54 -0.20
N ASP A 254 8.74 13.32 0.85
CA ASP A 254 10.00 13.37 1.60
C ASP A 254 10.20 12.06 2.36
N VAL A 255 10.97 11.13 1.77
CA VAL A 255 11.40 9.91 2.45
C VAL A 255 12.70 10.21 3.17
N PRO A 256 12.82 9.99 4.50
CA PRO A 256 14.09 10.10 5.18
C PRO A 256 15.14 9.24 4.49
N GLU A 257 16.24 9.87 4.05
CA GLU A 257 17.35 9.18 3.39
C GLU A 257 17.77 7.95 4.22
N PRO A 258 17.94 6.77 3.60
CA PRO A 258 18.31 5.56 4.33
C PRO A 258 19.52 5.83 5.21
N THR A 259 19.44 5.49 6.51
CA THR A 259 20.55 5.68 7.47
C THR A 259 21.86 5.03 6.97
N SER A 260 21.75 4.03 6.10
CA SER A 260 22.84 3.41 5.35
C SER A 260 23.71 4.40 4.58
N LEU A 261 23.16 5.47 3.99
CA LEU A 261 23.93 6.51 3.32
C LEU A 261 24.70 7.39 4.30
N ALA A 262 24.12 7.68 5.47
CA ALA A 262 24.84 8.36 6.55
C ALA A 262 25.99 7.50 7.07
N ILE A 263 25.77 6.19 7.26
CA ILE A 263 26.80 5.24 7.70
C ILE A 263 27.89 5.07 6.61
N LEU A 264 27.51 4.98 5.34
CA LEU A 264 28.45 4.94 4.22
C LEU A 264 29.29 6.22 4.16
N GLY A 265 28.66 7.39 4.31
CA GLY A 265 29.33 8.69 4.38
C GLY A 265 30.32 8.75 5.54
N LEU A 266 29.91 8.32 6.72
CA LEU A 266 30.79 8.22 7.90
C LEU A 266 31.94 7.21 7.70
N GLY A 267 31.67 6.07 7.07
CA GLY A 267 32.68 5.06 6.74
C GLY A 267 33.73 5.58 5.76
N LEU A 268 33.31 6.31 4.73
CA LEU A 268 34.21 6.95 3.76
C LEU A 268 35.05 8.07 4.41
N LEU A 269 34.46 8.88 5.29
CA LEU A 269 35.19 9.89 6.06
C LEU A 269 36.22 9.26 7.00
N GLY A 270 35.88 8.17 7.68
CA GLY A 270 36.80 7.40 8.52
C GLY A 270 38.01 6.86 7.75
N LEU A 271 37.80 6.37 6.52
CA LEU A 271 38.88 5.92 5.63
C LEU A 271 39.76 7.06 5.12
N GLY A 272 39.19 8.23 4.85
CA GLY A 272 39.92 9.44 4.43
C GLY A 272 40.82 10.00 5.55
N VAL A 273 40.32 10.01 6.78
CA VAL A 273 41.05 10.46 7.97
C VAL A 273 42.14 9.45 8.37
N GLY A 274 41.85 8.14 8.31
CA GLY A 274 42.83 7.07 8.60
C GLY A 274 44.04 7.06 7.65
N LYS A 275 43.89 7.51 6.39
CA LYS A 275 45.02 7.70 5.47
C LYS A 275 45.89 8.91 5.80
N ARG A 276 45.35 9.92 6.50
CA ARG A 276 46.07 11.14 6.87
C ARG A 276 46.98 10.96 8.09
N PHE A 277 46.63 10.03 8.98
CA PHE A 277 47.41 9.66 10.17
C PHE A 277 48.48 8.57 9.93
N ARG A 278 48.65 8.13 8.67
CA ARG A 278 49.70 7.17 8.26
C ARG A 278 50.87 7.84 7.50
N LYS A 279 51.07 9.15 7.69
CA LYS A 279 52.29 9.86 7.28
C LYS A 279 53.17 10.10 8.49
#